data_AF-A0A4Q3WN71-F1
#
_entry.id   AF-A0A4Q3WN71-F1
#
_cell.length_a   1.000
_cell.length_b   1.000
_cell.length_c   1.000
_cell.angle_alpha   90.00
_cell.angle_beta   90.00
_cell.angle_gamma   90.00
#
_symmetry.space_group_name_H-M   'P 1'
#
loop_
_entity.id
_entity.type
_entity.pdbx_description
1 polymer ?
#
loop_
_entity_poly.entity_id
_entity_poly.type
_entity_poly.pdbx_seq_one_letter_code
_entity_poly.pdbx_strand_id
1 'polypeptide(L)'
;MKLKPTPFLLIGGDFIALVLTFFAGYWLGETISNLIAPSHIFIEFASKATRPWQWLYAAVIMGMLMVFASRGHYTQKLPWWEQVRSILLVWAAMLVLTGCVLFALKLPFSRLWVGSTFLFSVPFIVAFRFLARKIGLMTGTWGASVSVVGGPQNVLEAIYALSSDTYNAYRINDIYLLGCKTPLPVEDLPRSAQDAKQHLLR
;
A
#
# COMPACT_ATOMS: atom_id res chain seq x y z
N MET A 1 12.17 22.26 5.75
CA MET A 1 11.03 22.13 4.81
C MET A 1 10.24 20.89 5.20
N LYS A 2 9.01 21.01 5.74
CA LYS A 2 8.20 19.86 6.17
C LYS A 2 7.66 19.15 4.93
N LEU A 3 8.31 18.07 4.50
CA LEU A 3 7.76 17.17 3.49
C LEU A 3 6.58 16.43 4.13
N LYS A 4 5.37 16.98 3.97
CA LYS A 4 4.15 16.25 4.30
C LYS A 4 4.04 15.13 3.25
N PRO A 5 3.94 13.84 3.65
CA PRO A 5 3.56 12.81 2.70
C PRO A 5 2.26 13.26 2.05
N THR A 6 2.19 13.27 0.72
CA THR A 6 0.95 13.59 0.01
C THR A 6 0.05 12.36 0.08
N PRO A 7 -0.95 12.31 0.99
CA PRO A 7 -1.79 11.12 1.13
C PRO A 7 -2.50 10.77 -0.19
N PHE A 8 -2.72 11.79 -1.03
CA PHE A 8 -3.33 11.70 -2.34
C PHE A 8 -2.62 10.73 -3.30
N LEU A 9 -1.28 10.61 -3.25
CA LEU A 9 -0.56 9.72 -4.16
C LEU A 9 -0.84 8.25 -3.85
N LEU A 10 -0.86 7.88 -2.57
CA LEU A 10 -1.17 6.53 -2.12
C LEU A 10 -2.66 6.20 -2.28
N ILE A 11 -3.54 7.13 -1.96
CA ILE A 11 -4.99 6.96 -2.16
C ILE A 11 -5.31 6.77 -3.64
N GLY A 12 -4.73 7.62 -4.50
CA GLY A 12 -4.88 7.50 -5.95
C GLY A 12 -4.31 6.20 -6.49
N GLY A 13 -3.15 5.77 -6.00
CA GLY A 13 -2.54 4.48 -6.35
C GLY A 13 -3.43 3.28 -5.98
N ASP A 14 -3.96 3.25 -4.75
CA ASP A 14 -4.86 2.18 -4.29
C ASP A 14 -6.18 2.18 -5.09
N PHE A 15 -6.74 3.36 -5.39
CA PHE A 15 -7.95 3.49 -6.21
C PHE A 15 -7.73 2.95 -7.62
N ILE A 16 -6.65 3.38 -8.29
CA ILE A 16 -6.30 2.90 -9.64
C ILE A 16 -6.06 1.39 -9.62
N ALA A 17 -5.35 0.87 -8.61
CA ALA A 17 -5.12 -0.56 -8.45
C ALA A 17 -6.43 -1.35 -8.42
N LEU A 18 -7.37 -0.92 -7.57
CA LEU A 18 -8.67 -1.58 -7.40
C LEU A 18 -9.58 -1.47 -8.63
N VAL A 19 -9.49 -0.37 -9.38
CA VAL A 19 -10.20 -0.23 -10.66
C VAL A 19 -9.61 -1.19 -11.69
N LEU A 20 -8.27 -1.24 -11.81
CA LEU A 20 -7.60 -2.15 -12.74
C LEU A 20 -7.87 -3.61 -12.43
N THR A 21 -7.98 -4.00 -11.15
CA THR A 21 -8.27 -5.38 -10.77
C THR A 21 -9.67 -5.81 -11.14
N PHE A 22 -10.62 -4.87 -11.19
CA PHE A 22 -11.97 -5.13 -11.68
C PHE A 22 -11.97 -5.54 -13.15
N PHE A 23 -11.28 -4.76 -13.98
CA PHE A 23 -11.16 -5.01 -15.42
C PHE A 23 -10.28 -6.23 -15.72
N ALA A 24 -9.17 -6.40 -15.03
CA ALA A 24 -8.32 -7.58 -15.13
C ALA A 24 -9.09 -8.85 -14.74
N GLY A 25 -9.93 -8.76 -13.69
CA GLY A 25 -10.82 -9.83 -13.30
C GLY A 25 -11.87 -10.16 -14.37
N TYR A 26 -12.51 -9.15 -14.97
CA TYR A 26 -13.44 -9.35 -16.08
C TYR A 26 -12.77 -10.07 -17.24
N TRP A 27 -11.61 -9.56 -17.68
CA TRP A 27 -10.85 -10.09 -18.81
C TRP A 27 -10.42 -11.54 -18.58
N LEU A 28 -9.89 -11.86 -17.40
CA LEU A 28 -9.54 -13.23 -17.05
C LEU A 28 -10.79 -14.12 -16.96
N GLY A 29 -11.88 -13.59 -16.40
CA GLY A 29 -13.15 -14.29 -16.26
C GLY A 29 -13.72 -14.72 -17.61
N GLU A 30 -13.74 -13.78 -18.56
CA GLU A 30 -14.17 -13.98 -19.94
C GLU A 30 -13.25 -14.96 -20.67
N THR A 31 -11.93 -14.78 -20.57
CA THR A 31 -10.95 -15.66 -21.21
C THR A 31 -11.11 -17.11 -20.74
N ILE A 32 -11.22 -17.35 -19.42
CA ILE A 32 -11.40 -18.70 -18.88
C ILE A 32 -12.75 -19.28 -19.32
N SER A 33 -13.82 -18.48 -19.30
CA SER A 33 -15.15 -18.92 -19.76
C SER A 33 -15.12 -19.39 -21.21
N ASN A 34 -14.49 -18.59 -22.09
CA ASN A 34 -14.39 -18.89 -23.51
C ASN A 34 -13.51 -20.12 -23.80
N LEU A 35 -12.51 -20.39 -22.96
CA LEU A 35 -11.65 -21.58 -23.08
C LEU A 35 -12.35 -22.87 -22.64
N ILE A 36 -13.13 -22.82 -21.56
CA ILE A 36 -13.78 -24.02 -20.99
C ILE A 36 -15.07 -24.36 -21.75
N ALA A 37 -15.86 -23.34 -22.08
CA ALA A 37 -17.17 -23.51 -22.66
C ALA A 37 -17.42 -22.47 -23.75
N PRO A 38 -16.84 -22.65 -24.96
CA PRO A 38 -16.91 -21.67 -26.05
C PRO A 38 -18.34 -21.32 -26.49
N SER A 39 -19.31 -22.20 -26.25
CA SER A 39 -20.73 -22.02 -26.57
C SER A 39 -21.49 -21.19 -25.54
N HIS A 40 -20.94 -20.96 -24.35
CA HIS A 40 -21.56 -20.15 -23.32
C HIS A 40 -21.15 -18.68 -23.47
N ILE A 41 -22.12 -17.83 -23.79
CA ILE A 41 -21.94 -16.38 -23.82
C ILE A 41 -21.65 -15.91 -22.38
N PHE A 42 -20.43 -15.43 -22.15
CA PHE A 42 -20.08 -14.76 -20.89
C PHE A 42 -20.97 -13.53 -20.70
N ILE A 43 -21.39 -13.26 -19.46
CA ILE A 43 -22.32 -12.16 -19.19
C ILE A 43 -21.66 -10.84 -19.59
N GLU A 44 -22.25 -10.15 -20.57
CA GLU A 44 -21.73 -8.88 -21.05
C GLU A 44 -21.57 -7.85 -19.93
N PHE A 45 -20.44 -7.14 -19.95
CA PHE A 45 -20.10 -6.11 -18.99
C PHE A 45 -21.23 -5.08 -18.78
N ALA A 46 -21.85 -4.58 -19.86
CA ALA A 46 -22.86 -3.52 -19.81
C ALA A 46 -24.30 -4.04 -19.58
N SER A 47 -24.48 -5.35 -19.37
CA SER A 47 -25.81 -5.94 -19.19
C SER A 47 -26.48 -5.46 -17.90
N LYS A 48 -27.82 -5.51 -17.85
CA LYS A 48 -28.56 -5.19 -16.61
C LYS A 48 -28.23 -6.17 -15.47
N ALA A 49 -27.83 -7.39 -15.81
CA ALA A 49 -27.49 -8.43 -14.85
C ALA A 49 -26.20 -8.14 -14.07
N THR A 50 -25.21 -7.46 -14.67
CA THR A 50 -23.92 -7.16 -14.02
C THR A 50 -23.93 -5.88 -13.19
N ARG A 51 -24.92 -5.00 -13.38
CA ARG A 51 -25.01 -3.72 -12.65
C ARG A 51 -24.96 -3.87 -11.11
N PRO A 52 -25.67 -4.83 -10.49
CA PRO A 52 -25.57 -5.00 -9.04
C PRO A 52 -24.14 -5.32 -8.57
N TRP A 53 -23.41 -6.15 -9.33
CA TRP A 53 -22.01 -6.46 -9.03
C TRP A 53 -21.10 -5.23 -9.19
N GLN A 54 -21.30 -4.42 -10.23
CA GLN A 54 -20.54 -3.17 -10.43
C GLN A 54 -20.72 -2.20 -9.26
N TRP A 55 -21.96 -1.97 -8.82
CA TRP A 55 -22.25 -1.09 -7.69
C TRP A 55 -21.73 -1.66 -6.37
N LEU A 56 -21.88 -2.97 -6.15
CA LEU A 56 -21.32 -3.63 -4.98
C LEU A 56 -19.78 -3.48 -4.95
N TYR A 57 -19.12 -3.71 -6.08
CA TYR A 57 -17.67 -3.56 -6.15
C TYR A 57 -17.24 -2.10 -5.94
N ALA A 58 -17.96 -1.12 -6.47
CA ALA A 58 -17.70 0.30 -6.17
C ALA A 58 -17.82 0.60 -4.66
N ALA A 59 -18.80 0.00 -3.97
CA ALA A 59 -18.92 0.09 -2.52
C ALA A 59 -17.74 -0.61 -1.79
N VAL A 60 -17.25 -1.74 -2.31
CA VAL A 60 -16.05 -2.43 -1.79
C VAL A 60 -14.81 -1.54 -1.93
N ILE A 61 -14.61 -0.88 -3.07
CA ILE A 61 -13.50 0.08 -3.27
C ILE A 61 -13.56 1.16 -2.20
N MET A 62 -14.72 1.80 -2.06
CA MET A 62 -14.89 2.88 -1.09
C MET A 62 -14.67 2.38 0.34
N GLY A 63 -15.20 1.21 0.69
CA GLY A 63 -15.02 0.58 1.99
C GLY A 63 -13.55 0.27 2.31
N MET A 64 -12.81 -0.29 1.35
CA MET A 64 -11.37 -0.54 1.51
C MET A 64 -10.58 0.74 1.73
N LEU A 65 -10.81 1.77 0.90
CA LEU A 65 -10.14 3.06 1.02
C LEU A 65 -10.45 3.74 2.36
N MET A 66 -11.71 3.67 2.83
CA MET A 66 -12.10 4.19 4.14
C MET A 66 -11.41 3.46 5.30
N VAL A 67 -11.33 2.13 5.25
CA VAL A 67 -10.63 1.35 6.28
C VAL A 67 -9.13 1.64 6.26
N PHE A 68 -8.53 1.82 5.08
CA PHE A 68 -7.14 2.21 4.97
C PHE A 68 -6.89 3.62 5.52
N ALA A 69 -7.79 4.56 5.25
CA ALA A 69 -7.72 5.91 5.80
C ALA A 69 -7.87 5.93 7.32
N SER A 70 -8.83 5.19 7.88
CA SER A 70 -9.08 5.15 9.33
C SER A 70 -7.93 4.50 10.11
N ARG A 71 -7.25 3.51 9.51
CA ARG A 71 -6.04 2.89 10.08
C ARG A 71 -4.76 3.70 9.85
N GLY A 72 -4.86 4.87 9.22
CA GLY A 72 -3.72 5.75 8.98
C GLY A 72 -2.72 5.21 7.95
N HIS A 73 -3.11 4.29 7.06
CA HIS A 73 -2.21 3.78 6.02
C HIS A 73 -1.67 4.86 5.07
N TYR A 74 -2.36 5.98 4.97
CA TYR A 74 -1.98 7.11 4.12
C TYR A 74 -1.21 8.21 4.86
N THR A 75 -1.21 8.20 6.19
CA THR A 75 -0.64 9.26 7.02
C THR A 75 0.54 8.78 7.86
N GLN A 76 0.51 7.52 8.32
CA GLN A 76 1.52 6.92 9.18
C GLN A 76 2.56 6.13 8.37
N LYS A 77 3.79 6.14 8.86
CA LYS A 77 4.90 5.35 8.30
C LYS A 77 4.93 3.97 8.94
N LEU A 78 4.07 3.10 8.42
CA LEU A 78 3.99 1.72 8.87
C LEU A 78 5.11 0.89 8.22
N PRO A 79 5.74 -0.06 8.95
CA PRO A 79 6.61 -1.07 8.36
C PRO A 79 5.93 -1.81 7.21
N TRP A 80 6.70 -2.26 6.22
CA TRP A 80 6.15 -2.92 5.03
C TRP A 80 5.27 -4.12 5.36
N TRP A 81 5.76 -5.02 6.20
CA TRP A 81 5.05 -6.24 6.59
C TRP A 81 3.74 -5.97 7.31
N GLU A 82 3.68 -4.90 8.11
CA GLU A 82 2.45 -4.49 8.79
C GLU A 82 1.41 -3.97 7.80
N GLN A 83 1.84 -3.28 6.74
CA GLN A 83 0.93 -2.89 5.66
C GLN A 83 0.40 -4.09 4.89
N VAL A 84 1.27 -5.03 4.51
CA VAL A 84 0.84 -6.24 3.79
C VAL A 84 -0.13 -7.05 4.63
N ARG A 85 0.15 -7.24 5.92
CA ARG A 85 -0.74 -7.90 6.88
C ARG A 85 -2.11 -7.21 6.93
N SER A 86 -2.13 -5.89 7.08
CA SER A 86 -3.39 -5.13 7.12
C SER A 86 -4.16 -5.21 5.81
N ILE A 87 -3.47 -5.13 4.65
CA ILE A 87 -4.09 -5.30 3.33
C ILE A 87 -4.75 -6.67 3.22
N LEU A 88 -4.05 -7.75 3.61
CA LEU A 88 -4.60 -9.11 3.57
C LEU A 88 -5.82 -9.28 4.47
N LEU A 89 -5.80 -8.69 5.68
CA LEU A 89 -6.95 -8.75 6.60
C LEU A 89 -8.16 -7.99 6.04
N VAL A 90 -7.95 -6.78 5.51
CA VAL A 90 -9.04 -6.00 4.90
C VAL A 90 -9.56 -6.68 3.64
N TRP A 91 -8.67 -7.23 2.81
CA TRP A 91 -9.01 -8.02 1.64
C TRP A 91 -9.87 -9.23 1.99
N ALA A 92 -9.45 -10.03 2.98
CA ALA A 92 -10.18 -11.21 3.41
C ALA A 92 -11.56 -10.84 3.97
N ALA A 93 -11.64 -9.79 4.79
CA ALA A 93 -12.91 -9.28 5.31
C ALA A 93 -13.85 -8.83 4.19
N MET A 94 -13.35 -8.08 3.21
CA MET A 94 -14.15 -7.62 2.08
C MET A 94 -14.56 -8.76 1.14
N LEU A 95 -13.72 -9.78 0.96
CA LEU A 95 -14.06 -10.98 0.20
C LEU A 95 -15.24 -11.71 0.83
N VAL A 96 -15.19 -11.93 2.15
CA VAL A 96 -16.28 -12.57 2.90
C VAL A 96 -17.54 -11.73 2.84
N LEU A 97 -17.46 -10.43 3.13
CA LEU A 97 -18.61 -9.52 3.07
C LEU A 97 -19.25 -9.49 1.67
N THR A 98 -18.43 -9.44 0.63
CA THR A 98 -18.89 -9.48 -0.76
C THR A 98 -19.63 -10.78 -1.05
N GLY A 99 -19.05 -11.92 -0.65
CA GLY A 99 -19.73 -13.22 -0.74
C GLY A 99 -21.08 -13.21 -0.03
N CYS A 100 -21.12 -12.75 1.23
CA CYS A 100 -22.34 -12.66 2.01
C CYS A 100 -23.43 -11.84 1.29
N VAL A 101 -23.10 -10.66 0.77
CA VAL A 101 -24.06 -9.80 0.06
C VAL A 101 -24.56 -10.46 -1.23
N LEU A 102 -23.63 -10.99 -2.04
CA LEU A 102 -23.95 -11.65 -3.30
C LEU A 102 -24.88 -12.86 -3.11
N PHE A 103 -24.62 -13.71 -2.11
CA PHE A 103 -25.42 -14.89 -1.82
C PHE A 103 -26.74 -14.55 -1.10
N ALA A 104 -26.73 -13.62 -0.14
CA ALA A 104 -27.94 -13.23 0.58
C ALA A 104 -28.99 -12.57 -0.33
N LEU A 105 -28.53 -11.71 -1.25
CA LEU A 105 -29.40 -11.01 -2.19
C LEU A 105 -29.66 -11.80 -3.48
N LYS A 106 -29.10 -13.01 -3.61
CA LYS A 106 -29.20 -13.87 -4.81
C LYS A 106 -28.95 -13.10 -6.11
N LEU A 107 -27.96 -12.22 -6.10
CA LEU A 107 -27.68 -11.36 -7.26
C LEU A 107 -27.21 -12.22 -8.45
N PRO A 108 -27.57 -11.86 -9.69
CA PRO A 108 -26.96 -12.46 -10.86
C PRO A 108 -25.52 -11.93 -10.99
N PHE A 109 -24.52 -12.81 -10.93
CA PHE A 109 -23.12 -12.45 -11.15
C PHE A 109 -22.33 -13.62 -11.72
N SER A 110 -21.24 -13.30 -12.40
CA SER A 110 -20.25 -14.29 -12.80
C SER A 110 -19.35 -14.60 -11.59
N ARG A 111 -19.43 -15.83 -11.09
CA ARG A 111 -18.57 -16.32 -9.99
C ARG A 111 -17.09 -16.23 -10.37
N LEU A 112 -16.80 -16.48 -11.65
CA LEU A 112 -15.47 -16.45 -12.22
C LEU A 112 -14.92 -15.02 -12.23
N TRP A 113 -15.75 -14.02 -12.56
CA TRP A 113 -15.39 -12.61 -12.48
C TRP A 113 -15.10 -12.17 -11.04
N VAL A 114 -15.99 -12.50 -10.09
CA VAL A 114 -15.78 -12.14 -8.68
C VAL A 114 -14.47 -12.76 -8.16
N GLY A 115 -14.27 -14.06 -8.40
CA GLY A 115 -13.06 -14.77 -7.97
C GLY A 115 -11.78 -14.18 -8.56
N SER A 116 -11.76 -13.92 -9.87
CA SER A 116 -10.59 -13.34 -10.55
C SER A 116 -10.30 -11.90 -10.10
N THR A 117 -11.32 -11.07 -9.86
CA THR A 117 -11.14 -9.72 -9.32
C THR A 117 -10.46 -9.74 -7.96
N PHE A 118 -10.91 -10.61 -7.04
CA PHE A 118 -10.27 -10.73 -5.73
C PHE A 118 -8.86 -11.34 -5.82
N LEU A 119 -8.63 -12.28 -6.75
CA LEU A 119 -7.30 -12.84 -6.99
C LEU A 119 -6.27 -11.76 -7.37
N PHE A 120 -6.65 -10.82 -8.25
CA PHE A 120 -5.75 -9.74 -8.67
C PHE A 120 -5.62 -8.59 -7.67
N SER A 121 -6.61 -8.39 -6.79
CA SER A 121 -6.64 -7.22 -5.89
C SER A 121 -5.39 -7.08 -5.01
N VAL A 122 -4.94 -8.14 -4.34
CA VAL A 122 -3.75 -8.10 -3.47
C VAL A 122 -2.48 -7.73 -4.26
N PRO A 123 -2.07 -8.44 -5.32
CA PRO A 123 -0.83 -8.11 -6.03
C PRO A 123 -0.86 -6.70 -6.64
N PHE A 124 -2.01 -6.24 -7.14
CA PHE A 124 -2.13 -4.89 -7.69
C PHE A 124 -2.02 -3.81 -6.61
N ILE A 125 -2.71 -3.95 -5.47
CA ILE A 125 -2.58 -2.98 -4.36
C ILE A 125 -1.12 -2.89 -3.91
N VAL A 126 -0.46 -4.04 -3.72
CA VAL A 126 0.95 -4.11 -3.31
C VAL A 126 1.86 -3.43 -4.35
N ALA A 127 1.66 -3.72 -5.65
CA ALA A 127 2.44 -3.14 -6.73
C ALA A 127 2.25 -1.62 -6.86
N PHE A 128 1.01 -1.14 -6.80
CA PHE A 128 0.72 0.30 -6.89
C PHE A 128 1.20 1.07 -5.66
N ARG A 129 1.14 0.48 -4.46
CA ARG A 129 1.76 1.09 -3.27
C ARG A 129 3.27 1.19 -3.38
N PHE A 130 3.91 0.16 -3.91
CA PHE A 130 5.35 0.20 -4.18
C PHE A 130 5.68 1.29 -5.21
N LEU A 131 4.91 1.38 -6.30
CA LEU A 131 5.10 2.39 -7.34
C LEU A 131 4.85 3.81 -6.81
N ALA A 132 3.76 4.03 -6.08
CA ALA A 132 3.43 5.31 -5.46
C ALA A 132 4.55 5.78 -4.52
N ARG A 133 5.15 4.87 -3.75
CA ARG A 133 6.31 5.19 -2.91
C ARG A 133 7.55 5.51 -3.72
N LYS A 134 7.85 4.74 -4.76
CA LYS A 134 8.98 5.01 -5.65
C LYS A 134 8.86 6.40 -6.29
N ILE A 135 7.67 6.77 -6.75
CA ILE A 135 7.36 8.11 -7.26
C ILE A 135 7.51 9.16 -6.14
N GLY A 136 7.02 8.87 -4.93
CA GLY A 136 7.17 9.75 -3.77
C GLY A 136 8.64 10.02 -3.41
N LEU A 137 9.49 9.00 -3.48
CA LEU A 137 10.93 9.10 -3.25
C LEU A 137 11.61 9.92 -4.34
N MET A 138 11.31 9.65 -5.62
CA MET A 138 11.86 10.38 -6.77
C MET A 138 11.48 11.87 -6.75
N THR A 139 10.25 12.18 -6.31
CA THR A 139 9.76 13.56 -6.20
C THR A 139 10.21 14.25 -4.90
N GLY A 140 10.95 13.54 -4.04
CA GLY A 140 11.37 14.04 -2.74
C GLY A 140 10.22 14.29 -1.76
N THR A 141 8.99 13.88 -2.09
CA THR A 141 7.80 14.07 -1.24
C THR A 141 7.68 13.00 -0.14
N TRP A 142 8.43 11.91 -0.29
CA TRP A 142 8.46 10.79 0.65
C TRP A 142 9.83 10.71 1.34
N GLY A 143 9.88 10.96 2.64
CA GLY A 143 11.09 10.86 3.47
C GLY A 143 10.77 11.21 4.91
N ALA A 144 11.32 10.49 5.89
CA ALA A 144 11.06 10.72 7.31
C ALA A 144 12.22 11.50 7.93
N SER A 145 12.04 12.78 8.20
CA SER A 145 13.00 13.50 9.04
C SER A 145 12.91 12.98 10.47
N VAL A 146 13.98 12.36 10.94
CA VAL A 146 14.09 11.81 12.30
C VAL A 146 15.25 12.50 13.00
N SER A 147 15.02 12.88 14.25
CA SER A 147 16.07 13.34 15.17
C SER A 147 16.25 12.26 16.22
N VAL A 148 17.49 11.80 16.41
CA VAL A 148 17.82 10.71 17.34
C VAL A 148 18.36 11.30 18.63
N VAL A 149 17.79 10.91 19.77
CA VAL A 149 18.19 11.39 21.10
C VAL A 149 18.57 10.20 21.98
N GLY A 150 19.76 10.19 22.58
CA GLY A 150 20.16 9.09 23.45
C GLY A 150 21.60 9.16 23.93
N GLY A 151 22.03 8.14 24.67
CA GLY A 151 23.45 7.93 24.99
C GLY A 151 24.23 7.46 23.76
N PRO A 152 25.58 7.52 23.77
CA PRO A 152 26.42 7.21 22.61
C PRO A 152 26.15 5.82 21.98
N GLN A 153 26.01 4.77 22.80
CA GLN A 153 25.70 3.42 22.32
C GLN A 153 24.28 3.30 21.76
N ASN A 154 23.29 3.83 22.48
CA ASN A 154 21.88 3.78 22.05
C ASN A 154 21.66 4.54 20.72
N VAL A 155 22.37 5.66 20.52
CA VAL A 155 22.30 6.42 19.26
C VAL A 155 22.87 5.59 18.11
N LEU A 156 24.00 4.92 18.30
CA LEU A 156 24.60 4.08 17.26
C LEU A 156 23.67 2.93 16.87
N GLU A 157 23.07 2.25 17.85
CA GLU A 157 22.08 1.19 17.61
C GLU A 157 20.84 1.73 16.89
N ALA A 158 20.34 2.90 17.28
CA ALA A 158 19.20 3.53 16.62
C ALA A 158 19.49 3.91 15.17
N ILE A 159 20.69 4.44 14.88
CA ILE A 159 21.12 4.73 13.51
C ILE A 159 21.21 3.45 12.70
N TYR A 160 21.80 2.40 13.26
CA TYR A 160 21.89 1.10 12.59
C TYR A 160 20.50 0.54 12.27
N ALA A 161 19.58 0.55 13.24
CA ALA A 161 18.19 0.12 13.05
C ALA A 161 17.48 0.94 11.96
N LEU A 162 17.59 2.27 11.99
CA LEU A 162 17.02 3.16 10.98
C LEU A 162 17.63 2.94 9.59
N SER A 163 18.92 2.64 9.51
CA SER A 163 19.61 2.35 8.24
C SER A 163 19.19 1.01 7.63
N SER A 164 18.83 0.04 8.47
CA SER A 164 18.34 -1.27 8.02
C SER A 164 16.90 -1.24 7.48
N ASP A 165 16.08 -0.28 7.89
CA ASP A 165 14.74 -0.06 7.32
C ASP A 165 14.82 0.84 6.07
N THR A 166 15.29 0.26 4.96
CA THR A 166 15.36 0.93 3.65
C THR A 166 13.98 1.40 3.15
N TYR A 167 12.90 0.82 3.68
CA TYR A 167 11.55 1.01 3.15
C TYR A 167 10.93 2.37 3.50
N ASN A 168 11.30 2.97 4.63
CA ASN A 168 10.72 4.23 5.11
C ASN A 168 11.55 5.48 4.77
N ALA A 169 12.72 5.31 4.15
CA ALA A 169 13.64 6.36 3.73
C ALA A 169 13.82 7.43 4.83
N TYR A 170 14.38 7.01 5.95
CA TYR A 170 14.69 7.89 7.07
C TYR A 170 15.84 8.83 6.72
N ARG A 171 15.62 10.12 6.96
CA ARG A 171 16.64 11.16 6.84
C ARG A 171 16.95 11.65 8.25
N ILE A 172 18.12 11.30 8.75
CA ILE A 172 18.58 11.74 10.07
C ILE A 172 19.00 13.20 9.93
N ASN A 173 18.29 14.10 10.61
CA ASN A 173 18.58 15.54 10.56
C ASN A 173 19.50 15.95 11.72
N ASP A 174 19.17 15.53 12.94
CA ASP A 174 19.83 15.98 14.16
C ASP A 174 20.09 14.81 15.11
N ILE A 175 21.23 14.83 15.80
CA ILE A 175 21.58 13.86 16.83
C ILE A 175 21.88 14.59 18.12
N TYR A 176 21.14 14.23 19.17
CA TYR A 176 21.30 14.79 20.50
C TYR A 176 21.85 13.73 21.45
N LEU A 177 23.09 13.93 21.91
CA LEU A 177 23.69 13.07 22.94
C LEU A 177 23.29 13.55 24.33
N LEU A 178 22.82 12.62 25.16
CA LEU A 178 22.55 12.90 26.58
C LEU A 178 23.86 13.34 27.27
N GLY A 179 23.83 14.52 27.90
CA GLY A 179 25.00 15.13 28.55
C GLY A 179 25.80 16.11 27.69
N CYS A 180 25.50 16.23 26.40
CA CYS A 180 26.06 17.26 25.53
C CYS A 180 25.05 18.41 25.35
N LYS A 181 25.48 19.66 25.56
CA LYS A 181 24.61 20.85 25.43
C LYS A 181 24.30 21.22 23.98
N THR A 182 25.09 20.75 23.03
CA THR A 182 24.98 21.07 21.61
C THR A 182 24.68 19.82 20.80
N PRO A 183 23.71 19.86 19.85
CA PRO A 183 23.55 18.77 18.89
C PRO A 183 24.85 18.57 18.12
N LEU A 184 25.26 17.32 17.97
CA LEU A 184 26.41 17.01 17.12
C LEU A 184 25.95 17.05 15.66
N PRO A 185 26.62 17.84 14.80
CA PRO A 185 26.42 17.74 13.36
C PRO A 185 26.66 16.31 12.89
N VAL A 186 25.83 15.83 11.95
CA VAL A 186 25.98 14.48 11.39
C VAL A 186 27.35 14.33 10.70
N GLU A 187 27.94 15.43 10.23
CA GLU A 187 29.31 15.49 9.70
C GLU A 187 30.40 15.13 10.73
N ASP A 188 30.15 15.23 12.04
CA ASP A 188 31.14 14.93 13.08
C ASP A 188 31.05 13.48 13.61
N LEU A 189 30.16 12.66 13.03
CA LEU A 189 30.04 11.25 13.40
C LEU A 189 31.26 10.43 12.92
N PRO A 190 31.62 9.35 13.64
CA PRO A 190 32.67 8.43 13.20
C PRO A 190 32.39 7.89 11.78
N ARG A 191 33.44 7.66 10.98
CA ARG A 191 33.35 7.28 9.55
C ARG A 191 32.37 6.13 9.27
N SER A 192 32.26 5.16 10.19
CA SER A 192 31.31 4.04 10.09
C SER A 192 29.83 4.48 10.03
N ALA A 193 29.47 5.58 10.68
CA ALA A 193 28.12 6.16 10.63
C ALA A 193 27.94 7.11 9.43
N GLN A 194 29.03 7.70 8.91
CA GLN A 194 29.01 8.46 7.66
C GLN A 194 28.83 7.55 6.43
N ASP A 195 29.41 6.34 6.45
CA ASP A 195 29.22 5.33 5.39
C ASP A 195 27.75 4.87 5.32
N ALA A 196 27.08 4.74 6.47
CA ALA A 196 25.64 4.48 6.53
C ALA A 196 24.80 5.61 5.91
N LYS A 197 25.23 6.88 6.05
CA LYS A 197 24.58 8.05 5.39
C LYS A 197 24.74 7.99 3.87
N GLN A 198 25.87 7.53 3.34
CA GLN A 198 26.06 7.38 1.88
C GLN A 198 25.14 6.32 1.29
N HIS A 199 24.84 5.25 2.03
CA HIS A 199 23.83 4.25 1.63
C HIS A 199 22.38 4.78 1.70
N LEU A 200 22.10 5.79 2.55
CA LEU A 200 20.79 6.43 2.65
C LEU A 200 20.53 7.52 1.59
N LEU A 201 21.56 7.92 0.82
CA LEU A 201 21.48 8.97 -0.20
C LEU A 201 21.50 8.43 -1.64
N ARG A 202 21.61 7.11 -1.84
CA ARG A 202 21.44 6.42 -3.14
C ARG A 202 20.06 5.80 -3.23
#